data_AF-A0A1Y1V4P9-F1
#
_entry.id   AF-A0A1Y1V4P9-F1
#
_cell.length_a   1.000
_cell.length_b   1.000
_cell.length_c   1.000
_cell.angle_alpha   90.00
_cell.angle_beta   90.00
_cell.angle_gamma   90.00
#
_symmetry.space_group_name_H-M   'P 1'
#
loop_
_entity.id
_entity.type
_entity.pdbx_description
1 polymer ?
#
loop_
_entity_poly.entity_id
_entity_poly.type
_entity_poly.pdbx_seq_one_letter_code
_entity_poly.pdbx_strand_id
1 'polypeptide(L)'
;MEVVQDSSVLFLDYELYSFLQSKDIKKKGKFNKFQQGLSTIEYEVNKYLSNMPSSTQTPEQIGNIIEALKPYALTMTEVFQIINLRPKSLIDLTLIIEECESRFTEENLESLLIVVKEQLPRDDDDEEEEEEEEESGEEEGEGEEEAEEEEEEEDNNEEYDEMDLLVDESSYKKDAEDDIDGEAGDDD
;
A
#
# COMPACT_ATOMS: atom_id res chain seq x y z
N MET A 1 23.48 -16.62 11.92
CA MET A 1 23.40 -15.21 11.50
C MET A 1 23.13 -14.43 12.77
N GLU A 2 23.97 -13.47 13.12
CA GLU A 2 23.80 -12.65 14.31
C GLU A 2 23.64 -11.19 13.85
N VAL A 3 22.67 -10.49 14.43
CA VAL A 3 22.38 -9.11 14.09
C VAL A 3 23.42 -8.22 14.77
N VAL A 4 24.22 -7.52 13.98
CA VAL A 4 25.33 -6.68 14.48
C VAL A 4 24.83 -5.30 14.92
N GLN A 5 23.79 -4.79 14.26
CA GLN A 5 23.03 -3.61 14.65
C GLN A 5 21.57 -3.85 14.30
N ASP A 6 20.67 -3.59 15.25
CA ASP A 6 19.27 -3.36 14.92
C ASP A 6 19.21 -2.04 14.15
N SER A 7 19.17 -2.13 12.82
CA SER A 7 19.19 -0.95 11.96
C SER A 7 17.85 -0.23 12.03
N SER A 8 17.77 0.84 12.83
CA SER A 8 16.61 1.72 13.00
C SER A 8 16.58 2.86 11.96
N VAL A 9 16.90 2.57 10.70
CA VAL A 9 16.82 3.58 9.63
C VAL A 9 15.40 3.55 9.07
N LEU A 10 14.75 4.71 9.07
CA LEU A 10 13.44 4.90 8.45
C LEU A 10 13.63 5.11 6.94
N PHE A 11 12.78 4.48 6.14
CA PHE A 11 12.78 4.58 4.68
C PHE A 11 11.41 5.05 4.23
N LEU A 12 11.36 6.08 3.39
CA LEU A 12 10.08 6.54 2.85
C LEU A 12 9.50 5.48 1.92
N ASP A 13 8.17 5.42 1.84
CA ASP A 13 7.47 4.45 0.99
C ASP A 13 7.86 4.65 -0.48
N TYR A 14 8.05 5.90 -0.89
CA TYR A 14 8.61 6.27 -2.19
C TYR A 14 10.00 5.66 -2.45
N GLU A 15 10.91 5.75 -1.48
CA GLU A 15 12.28 5.23 -1.64
C GLU A 15 12.27 3.72 -1.83
N LEU A 16 11.47 3.03 -1.01
CA LEU A 16 11.28 1.59 -1.10
C LEU A 16 10.66 1.20 -2.44
N TYR A 17 9.64 1.93 -2.89
CA TYR A 17 8.98 1.70 -4.17
C TYR A 17 9.94 1.89 -5.35
N SER A 18 10.67 3.01 -5.39
CA SER A 18 11.68 3.29 -6.43
C SER A 18 12.77 2.21 -6.46
N PHE A 19 13.17 1.72 -5.29
CA PHE A 19 14.18 0.67 -5.16
C PHE A 19 13.69 -0.66 -5.72
N LEU A 20 12.46 -1.06 -5.42
CA LEU A 20 11.84 -2.28 -5.95
C LEU A 20 11.71 -2.21 -7.47
N GLN A 21 11.21 -1.09 -8.01
CA GLN A 21 11.14 -0.91 -9.47
C GLN A 21 12.51 -1.01 -10.14
N SER A 22 13.56 -0.47 -9.52
CA SER A 22 14.93 -0.55 -10.05
C SER A 22 15.50 -1.98 -10.11
N LYS A 23 14.98 -2.89 -9.27
CA LYS A 23 15.37 -4.31 -9.23
C LYS A 23 14.66 -5.14 -10.28
N ASP A 24 13.36 -4.89 -10.51
CA ASP A 24 12.57 -5.64 -11.49
C ASP A 24 13.12 -5.46 -12.91
N ILE A 25 13.61 -4.26 -13.24
CA ILE A 25 14.33 -3.98 -14.50
C ILE A 25 15.56 -4.91 -14.69
N LYS A 26 16.18 -5.37 -13.60
CA LYS A 26 17.43 -6.14 -13.60
C LYS A 26 17.22 -7.66 -13.48
N LYS A 27 16.02 -8.14 -13.12
CA LYS A 27 15.72 -9.57 -12.88
C LYS A 27 15.28 -10.36 -14.12
N LYS A 28 15.77 -10.02 -15.32
CA LYS A 28 15.61 -10.88 -16.52
C LYS A 28 16.58 -12.09 -16.50
N GLY A 29 16.61 -12.84 -15.40
CA GLY A 29 17.49 -14.00 -15.17
C GLY A 29 16.73 -15.18 -14.56
N LYS A 30 17.20 -16.40 -14.82
CA LYS A 30 16.52 -17.68 -14.53
C LYS A 30 15.95 -17.77 -13.11
N PHE A 31 14.66 -18.11 -13.00
CA PHE A 31 13.96 -18.40 -11.74
C PHE A 31 14.60 -19.58 -11.00
N ASN A 32 15.06 -19.34 -9.77
CA ASN A 32 15.44 -20.41 -8.83
C ASN A 32 14.25 -20.69 -7.90
N LYS A 33 13.84 -21.95 -7.77
CA LYS A 33 12.72 -22.39 -6.89
C LYS A 33 12.88 -21.94 -5.43
N PHE A 34 14.12 -21.72 -4.97
CA PHE A 34 14.43 -21.22 -3.63
C PHE A 34 14.05 -19.75 -3.39
N GLN A 35 13.74 -18.99 -4.44
CA GLN A 35 13.39 -17.56 -4.35
C GLN A 35 11.88 -17.30 -4.46
N GLN A 36 11.04 -18.34 -4.52
CA GLN A 36 9.59 -18.18 -4.69
C GLN A 36 8.95 -17.31 -3.60
N GLY A 37 9.27 -17.55 -2.32
CA GLY A 37 8.74 -16.74 -1.22
C GLY A 37 9.17 -15.27 -1.28
N LEU A 38 10.41 -14.99 -1.71
CA LEU A 38 10.89 -13.62 -1.91
C LEU A 38 10.17 -12.94 -3.07
N SER A 39 9.92 -13.66 -4.17
CA SER A 39 9.17 -13.13 -5.30
C SER A 39 7.72 -12.80 -4.95
N THR A 40 7.06 -13.61 -4.12
CA THR A 40 5.71 -13.31 -3.62
C THR A 40 5.70 -12.04 -2.77
N ILE A 41 6.61 -11.92 -1.80
CA ILE A 41 6.71 -10.73 -0.94
C ILE A 41 7.03 -9.49 -1.78
N GLU A 42 7.96 -9.58 -2.73
CA GLU A 42 8.28 -8.45 -3.62
C GLU A 42 7.07 -8.01 -4.44
N TYR A 43 6.29 -8.96 -4.96
CA TYR A 43 5.07 -8.67 -5.70
C TYR A 43 3.99 -8.01 -4.83
N GLU A 44 3.73 -8.56 -3.64
CA GLU A 44 2.73 -8.02 -2.70
C GLU A 44 3.10 -6.61 -2.23
N VAL A 45 4.36 -6.39 -1.86
CA VAL A 45 4.84 -5.07 -1.43
C VAL A 45 4.79 -4.07 -2.58
N ASN A 46 5.19 -4.46 -3.79
CA ASN A 46 5.11 -3.58 -4.96
C ASN A 46 3.65 -3.21 -5.26
N LYS A 47 2.74 -4.19 -5.23
CA LYS A 47 1.29 -3.97 -5.40
C LYS A 47 0.70 -3.06 -4.32
N TYR A 48 1.11 -3.22 -3.06
CA TYR A 48 0.67 -2.35 -1.97
C TYR A 48 1.14 -0.91 -2.19
N LEU A 49 2.44 -0.73 -2.46
CA LEU A 49 3.04 0.58 -2.65
C LEU A 49 2.54 1.28 -3.92
N SER A 50 2.20 0.55 -4.98
CA SER A 50 1.64 1.14 -6.21
C SER A 50 0.26 1.76 -6.00
N ASN A 51 -0.50 1.26 -5.03
CA ASN A 51 -1.81 1.79 -4.68
C ASN A 51 -1.73 2.91 -3.63
N MET A 52 -0.55 3.16 -3.08
CA MET A 52 -0.36 4.15 -2.04
C MET A 52 -0.13 5.54 -2.66
N PRO A 53 -0.57 6.63 -2.01
CA PRO A 53 -0.32 7.99 -2.48
C PRO A 53 1.17 8.28 -2.73
N SER A 54 2.08 7.70 -1.94
CA SER A 54 3.52 7.92 -2.11
C SER A 54 4.09 7.45 -3.47
N SER A 55 3.35 6.68 -4.26
CA SER A 55 3.80 6.13 -5.55
C SER A 55 4.07 7.18 -6.63
N THR A 56 3.30 8.28 -6.65
CA THR A 56 3.39 9.32 -7.70
C THR A 56 4.36 10.45 -7.36
N GLN A 57 5.00 10.37 -6.19
CA GLN A 57 5.94 11.37 -5.72
C GLN A 57 7.27 11.35 -6.49
N THR A 58 7.98 12.46 -6.39
CA THR A 58 9.33 12.67 -6.94
C THR A 58 10.30 13.07 -5.83
N PRO A 59 11.61 12.83 -5.99
CA PRO A 59 12.57 13.18 -4.94
C PRO A 59 12.69 14.69 -4.76
N GLU A 60 12.38 15.49 -5.79
CA GLU A 60 12.33 16.94 -5.71
C GLU A 60 11.17 17.42 -4.83
N GLN A 61 9.97 16.85 -5.01
CA GLN A 61 8.80 17.14 -4.15
C GLN A 61 9.07 16.80 -2.68
N ILE A 62 9.67 15.63 -2.42
CA ILE A 62 10.05 15.21 -1.05
C ILE A 62 11.06 16.18 -0.44
N GLY A 63 12.04 16.64 -1.21
CA GLY A 63 12.99 17.66 -0.75
C GLY A 63 12.28 18.97 -0.38
N ASN A 64 11.42 19.46 -1.28
CA ASN A 64 10.72 20.73 -1.12
C ASN A 64 9.77 20.71 0.08
N ILE A 65 8.97 19.65 0.27
CA ILE A 65 8.06 19.56 1.41
C ILE A 65 8.82 19.52 2.74
N ILE A 66 9.95 18.81 2.82
CA ILE A 66 10.78 18.79 4.02
C ILE A 66 11.26 20.21 4.36
N GLU A 67 11.59 21.04 3.37
CA GLU A 67 11.96 22.43 3.61
C GLU A 67 10.77 23.30 4.02
N ALA A 68 9.63 23.12 3.36
CA ALA A 68 8.41 23.87 3.62
C ALA A 68 7.82 23.56 5.02
N LEU A 69 8.05 22.35 5.55
CA LEU A 69 7.57 21.91 6.86
C LEU A 69 8.46 22.34 8.03
N LYS A 70 9.71 22.79 7.78
CA LYS A 70 10.63 23.26 8.84
C LYS A 70 10.03 24.30 9.81
N PRO A 71 9.22 25.29 9.36
CA PRO A 71 8.64 26.30 10.25
C PRO A 71 7.62 25.75 11.25
N TYR A 72 6.98 24.61 10.95
CA TYR A 72 5.85 24.07 11.72
C TYR A 72 6.27 23.27 12.95
N ALA A 73 7.57 23.14 13.25
CA ALA A 73 8.09 22.43 14.43
C ALA A 73 7.49 21.01 14.59
N LEU A 74 7.32 20.31 13.47
CA LEU A 74 6.86 18.92 13.42
C LEU A 74 7.99 17.97 13.83
N THR A 75 7.63 16.85 14.44
CA THR A 75 8.57 15.77 14.74
C THR A 75 8.96 15.03 13.46
N MET A 76 10.10 14.33 13.48
CA MET A 76 10.54 13.56 12.31
C MET A 76 9.50 12.50 11.89
N THR A 77 8.82 11.89 12.85
CA THR A 77 7.76 10.89 12.60
C THR A 77 6.51 11.52 11.98
N GLU A 78 6.12 12.72 12.42
CA GLU A 78 5.00 13.47 11.84
C GLU A 78 5.30 13.85 10.38
N VAL A 79 6.47 14.42 10.12
CA VAL A 79 6.90 14.76 8.76
C VAL A 79 6.92 13.52 7.86
N PHE A 80 7.43 12.41 8.38
CA PHE A 80 7.50 11.15 7.66
C PHE A 80 6.10 10.61 7.30
N GLN A 81 5.16 10.65 8.25
CA GLN A 81 3.77 10.23 8.02
C GLN A 81 3.06 11.15 7.01
N ILE A 82 3.26 12.47 7.09
CA ILE A 82 2.69 13.43 6.13
C ILE A 82 3.18 13.10 4.71
N ILE A 83 4.48 12.81 4.54
CA ILE A 83 5.03 12.45 3.23
C ILE A 83 4.42 11.14 2.73
N ASN A 84 4.32 10.09 3.55
CA ASN A 84 3.80 8.81 3.08
C ASN A 84 2.29 8.82 2.80
N LEU A 85 1.50 9.48 3.66
CA LEU A 85 0.04 9.43 3.61
C LEU A 85 -0.59 10.53 2.75
N ARG A 86 0.10 11.66 2.54
CA ARG A 86 -0.42 12.85 1.83
C ARG A 86 -1.83 13.24 2.29
N PRO A 87 -1.97 13.82 3.50
CA PRO A 87 -3.28 14.18 4.06
C PRO A 87 -4.03 15.15 3.15
N LYS A 88 -5.34 14.92 2.97
CA LYS A 88 -6.21 15.74 2.10
C LYS A 88 -7.11 16.67 2.90
N SER A 89 -7.46 16.26 4.12
CA SER A 89 -8.32 17.00 5.02
C SER A 89 -7.56 17.48 6.28
N LEU A 90 -8.15 18.46 6.97
CA LEU A 90 -7.70 18.87 8.30
C LEU A 90 -7.78 17.71 9.31
N ILE A 91 -8.79 16.85 9.16
CA ILE A 91 -9.00 15.69 10.03
C ILE A 91 -7.79 14.75 9.93
N ASP A 92 -7.31 14.46 8.73
CA ASP A 92 -6.12 13.62 8.53
C ASP A 92 -4.89 14.20 9.24
N LEU A 93 -4.68 15.51 9.15
CA LEU A 93 -3.57 16.18 9.83
C LEU A 93 -3.69 16.07 11.35
N THR A 94 -4.88 16.23 11.92
CA THR A 94 -5.11 16.06 13.36
C THR A 94 -4.89 14.63 13.85
N LEU A 95 -5.09 13.63 12.99
CA LEU A 95 -4.81 12.22 13.29
C LEU A 95 -3.30 11.92 13.24
N ILE A 96 -2.55 12.61 12.38
CA ILE A 96 -1.10 12.41 12.25
C ILE A 96 -0.31 13.14 13.35
N ILE A 97 -0.73 14.37 13.70
CA ILE A 97 0.01 15.25 14.62
C ILE A 97 -0.43 15.01 16.06
N GLU A 98 0.52 14.68 16.93
CA GLU A 98 0.22 14.48 18.35
C GLU A 98 -0.10 15.81 19.06
N GLU A 99 -1.14 15.77 19.91
CA GLU A 99 -1.63 16.93 20.69
C GLU A 99 -1.90 18.16 19.81
N CYS A 100 -2.43 17.93 18.60
CA CYS A 100 -2.59 18.93 17.54
C CYS A 100 -3.28 20.23 18.01
N GLU A 101 -4.41 20.12 18.71
CA GLU A 101 -5.20 21.25 19.25
C GLU A 101 -4.42 22.15 20.22
N SER A 102 -3.38 21.63 20.85
CA SER A 102 -2.56 22.38 21.80
C SER A 102 -1.35 23.06 21.16
N ARG A 103 -0.86 22.51 20.04
CA ARG A 103 0.37 22.95 19.34
C ARG A 103 0.09 23.91 18.20
N PHE A 104 -1.06 23.78 17.55
CA PHE A 104 -1.41 24.55 16.37
C PHE A 104 -2.75 25.27 16.53
N THR A 105 -2.84 26.43 15.92
CA THR A 105 -4.12 27.10 15.68
C THR A 105 -4.73 26.55 14.40
N GLU A 106 -6.05 26.64 14.27
CA GLU A 106 -6.79 26.22 13.07
C GLU A 106 -6.23 26.87 11.79
N GLU A 107 -6.00 28.19 11.81
CA GLU A 107 -5.38 28.93 10.70
C GLU A 107 -3.99 28.38 10.29
N ASN A 108 -3.19 27.90 11.26
CA ASN A 108 -1.87 27.34 10.98
C ASN A 108 -1.99 25.93 10.37
N LEU A 109 -2.99 25.15 10.78
CA LEU A 109 -3.24 23.82 10.22
C LEU A 109 -3.81 23.92 8.80
N GLU A 110 -4.70 24.87 8.54
CA GLU A 110 -5.17 25.17 7.19
C GLU A 110 -4.01 25.57 6.28
N SER A 111 -3.15 26.48 6.76
CA SER A 111 -1.95 26.89 6.03
C SER A 111 -1.02 25.70 5.76
N LEU A 112 -0.85 24.81 6.74
CA LEU A 112 -0.06 23.58 6.59
C LEU A 112 -0.67 22.66 5.53
N LEU A 113 -1.99 22.46 5.55
CA LEU A 113 -2.70 21.63 4.58
C LEU A 113 -2.53 22.16 3.16
N ILE A 114 -2.67 23.48 2.97
CA ILE A 114 -2.43 24.13 1.68
C ILE A 114 -1.02 23.86 1.18
N VAL A 115 -0.01 24.02 2.05
CA VAL A 115 1.40 23.73 1.70
C VAL A 115 1.58 22.27 1.30
N VAL A 116 0.91 21.33 1.99
CA VAL A 116 0.98 19.90 1.63
C VAL A 116 0.37 19.66 0.26
N LYS A 117 -0.84 20.18 -0.02
CA LYS A 117 -1.50 20.04 -1.32
C LYS A 117 -0.66 20.65 -2.47
N GLU A 118 -0.07 21.81 -2.25
CA GLU A 118 0.78 22.48 -3.26
C GLU A 118 2.08 21.72 -3.55
N GLN A 119 2.74 21.16 -2.54
CA GLN A 119 4.04 20.52 -2.68
C GLN A 119 3.95 19.03 -3.02
N LEU A 120 2.86 18.37 -2.63
CA LEU A 120 2.60 16.95 -2.84
C LEU A 120 1.27 16.74 -3.60
N PRO A 121 1.16 17.23 -4.85
CA PRO A 121 -0.04 17.03 -5.65
C PRO A 121 -0.30 15.54 -5.84
N ARG A 122 -1.58 15.17 -5.80
CA ARG A 122 -2.05 13.83 -6.07
C ARG A 122 -2.85 13.80 -7.36
N ASP A 123 -2.91 12.63 -7.98
CA ASP A 123 -3.69 12.46 -9.21
C ASP A 123 -5.19 12.35 -8.92
N ASP A 124 -5.55 12.07 -7.67
CA ASP A 124 -6.91 11.91 -7.13
C ASP A 124 -7.41 13.13 -6.35
N ASP A 125 -6.78 14.29 -6.53
CA ASP A 125 -7.22 15.54 -5.88
C ASP A 125 -8.41 16.18 -6.63
N ASP A 126 -8.48 16.02 -7.96
CA ASP A 126 -9.56 16.61 -8.78
C ASP A 126 -10.91 15.88 -8.62
N GLU A 127 -10.91 14.60 -8.22
CA GLU A 127 -12.14 13.80 -8.06
C GLU A 127 -12.92 14.15 -6.78
N GLU A 128 -12.23 14.63 -5.73
CA GLU A 128 -12.87 14.99 -4.45
C GLU A 128 -13.46 16.41 -4.44
N GLU A 129 -12.92 17.35 -5.23
CA GLU A 129 -13.50 18.70 -5.34
C GLU A 129 -14.91 18.67 -5.96
N GLU A 130 -15.19 17.74 -6.87
CA GLU A 130 -16.52 17.54 -7.45
C GLU A 130 -17.52 16.97 -6.43
N GLU A 131 -17.08 16.08 -5.53
CA GLU A 131 -17.94 15.50 -4.47
C GLU A 131 -18.25 16.51 -3.34
N GLU A 132 -17.29 17.35 -2.94
CA GLU A 132 -17.50 18.40 -1.94
C GLU A 132 -18.41 19.54 -2.45
N GLU A 133 -18.37 19.86 -3.76
CA GLU A 133 -19.28 20.85 -4.37
C GLU A 133 -20.72 20.35 -4.49
N GLU A 134 -20.94 19.04 -4.70
CA GLU A 134 -22.28 18.44 -4.72
C GLU A 134 -22.92 18.41 -3.32
N GLU A 135 -22.14 18.13 -2.25
CA GLU A 135 -22.67 18.10 -0.87
C GLU A 135 -22.98 19.52 -0.33
N SER A 136 -22.23 20.54 -0.74
CA SER A 136 -22.49 21.95 -0.37
C SER A 136 -23.68 22.57 -1.12
N GLY A 137 -24.22 21.92 -2.16
CA GLY A 137 -25.33 22.41 -2.99
C GLY A 137 -26.74 22.17 -2.41
N GLU A 138 -26.85 21.37 -1.34
CA GLU A 138 -28.14 20.89 -0.81
C GLU A 138 -28.46 21.42 0.61
N GLU A 139 -28.33 22.73 0.87
CA GLU A 139 -28.98 23.35 2.03
C GLU A 139 -29.86 24.55 1.65
N GLU A 140 -31.00 24.31 1.00
CA GLU A 140 -32.22 25.12 1.17
C GLU A 140 -33.49 24.28 0.91
N GLY A 141 -34.16 23.79 1.97
CA GLY A 141 -35.52 23.27 1.85
C GLY A 141 -35.99 22.36 2.97
N GLU A 142 -36.68 22.94 3.96
CA GLU A 142 -37.44 22.23 5.01
C GLU A 142 -38.45 21.22 4.43
N GLY A 143 -38.51 20.02 4.99
CA GLY A 143 -39.59 19.05 4.76
C GLY A 143 -39.35 17.70 5.44
N GLU A 144 -39.89 17.53 6.65
CA GLU A 144 -40.04 16.23 7.30
C GLU A 144 -40.94 15.31 6.45
N GLU A 145 -40.39 14.27 5.83
CA GLU A 145 -41.15 13.07 5.44
C GLU A 145 -40.34 11.83 5.82
N GLU A 146 -40.89 11.05 6.77
CA GLU A 146 -40.40 9.72 7.13
C GLU A 146 -40.57 8.79 5.90
N ALA A 147 -39.45 8.38 5.31
CA ALA A 147 -39.41 7.30 4.32
C ALA A 147 -38.92 6.03 5.01
N GLU A 148 -39.77 5.00 5.03
CA GLU A 148 -39.42 3.66 5.49
C GLU A 148 -38.38 3.05 4.52
N GLU A 149 -37.19 2.72 5.03
CA GLU A 149 -36.17 1.96 4.29
C GLU A 149 -36.59 0.49 4.17
N GLU A 150 -36.87 0.02 2.95
CA GLU A 150 -36.88 -1.41 2.63
C GLU A 150 -35.44 -1.84 2.36
N GLU A 151 -34.88 -2.69 3.22
CA GLU A 151 -33.59 -3.36 2.99
C GLU A 151 -33.73 -4.36 1.83
N GLU A 152 -33.22 -4.03 0.64
CA GLU A 152 -32.96 -5.01 -0.41
C GLU A 152 -31.59 -5.66 -0.15
N GLU A 153 -31.60 -6.91 0.31
CA GLU A 153 -30.43 -7.78 0.38
C GLU A 153 -29.94 -8.12 -1.04
N GLU A 154 -28.89 -7.45 -1.52
CA GLU A 154 -28.18 -7.85 -2.73
C GLU A 154 -27.24 -9.04 -2.42
N ASP A 155 -27.72 -10.25 -2.76
CA ASP A 155 -26.91 -11.48 -2.87
C ASP A 155 -25.76 -11.27 -3.89
N ASN A 156 -24.59 -10.84 -3.40
CA ASN A 156 -23.38 -10.78 -4.22
C ASN A 156 -22.75 -12.18 -4.32
N ASN A 157 -23.17 -12.91 -5.36
CA ASN A 157 -22.60 -14.20 -5.75
C ASN A 157 -21.20 -13.97 -6.35
N GLU A 158 -20.15 -14.06 -5.51
CA GLU A 158 -18.75 -14.05 -5.96
C GLU A 158 -18.46 -15.24 -6.88
N GLU A 159 -18.48 -15.00 -8.19
CA GLU A 159 -17.90 -15.87 -9.20
C GLU A 159 -16.38 -15.79 -9.10
N TYR A 160 -15.79 -16.70 -8.31
CA TYR A 160 -14.35 -16.94 -8.31
C TYR A 160 -13.96 -17.51 -9.67
N ASP A 161 -13.24 -16.72 -10.47
CA ASP A 161 -12.55 -17.19 -11.67
C ASP A 161 -11.53 -18.27 -11.28
N GLU A 162 -11.95 -19.53 -11.42
CA GLU A 162 -11.17 -20.75 -11.29
C GLU A 162 -10.16 -20.83 -12.44
N MET A 163 -9.10 -20.01 -12.38
CA MET A 163 -8.00 -20.04 -13.35
C MET A 163 -6.76 -20.71 -12.76
N ASP A 164 -6.74 -22.03 -12.97
CA ASP A 164 -5.57 -22.83 -13.34
C ASP A 164 -4.57 -23.24 -12.23
N LEU A 165 -5.03 -24.14 -11.35
CA LEU A 165 -4.16 -25.07 -10.59
C LEU A 165 -4.06 -26.42 -11.31
N LEU A 166 -3.55 -26.44 -12.54
CA LEU A 166 -3.09 -27.68 -13.18
C LEU A 166 -1.74 -28.10 -12.59
N VAL A 167 -1.77 -28.63 -11.37
CA VAL A 167 -0.69 -29.48 -10.86
C VAL A 167 -0.90 -30.87 -11.45
N ASP A 168 -0.09 -31.22 -12.43
CA ASP A 168 -0.05 -32.56 -13.02
C ASP A 168 0.37 -33.61 -11.96
N GLU A 169 -0.63 -34.21 -11.31
CA GLU A 169 -0.47 -35.29 -10.33
C GLU A 169 0.15 -36.57 -10.92
N SER A 170 0.28 -36.68 -12.25
CA SER A 170 0.88 -37.88 -12.86
C SER A 170 2.40 -37.99 -12.64
N SER A 171 3.04 -36.94 -12.12
CA SER A 171 4.48 -36.93 -11.82
C SER A 171 4.87 -37.61 -10.50
N TYR A 172 3.92 -37.98 -9.64
CA TYR A 172 4.21 -38.56 -8.32
C TYR A 172 4.32 -40.09 -8.28
N LYS A 173 4.23 -40.78 -9.42
CA LYS A 173 4.40 -42.24 -9.47
C LYS A 173 5.44 -42.65 -10.50
N LYS A 174 6.72 -42.49 -10.17
CA LYS A 174 7.76 -43.25 -10.89
C LYS A 174 8.94 -43.78 -10.08
N ASP A 175 9.15 -43.36 -8.83
CA ASP A 175 10.43 -43.65 -8.17
C ASP A 175 10.28 -44.50 -6.90
N ALA A 176 9.48 -45.58 -6.94
CA ALA A 176 9.29 -46.45 -5.76
C ALA A 176 9.32 -47.97 -6.02
N GLU A 177 9.68 -48.44 -7.21
CA GLU A 177 9.96 -49.88 -7.42
C GLU A 177 11.20 -50.09 -8.29
N ASP A 178 12.36 -49.82 -7.70
CA ASP A 178 13.65 -50.36 -8.13
C ASP A 178 14.54 -50.40 -6.89
N ASP A 179 14.24 -51.32 -5.97
CA ASP A 179 15.14 -51.79 -4.91
C ASP A 179 14.47 -52.94 -4.13
N ILE A 180 14.41 -54.13 -4.74
CA ILE A 180 14.57 -55.41 -4.02
C ILE A 180 15.42 -56.32 -4.91
N ASP A 181 16.66 -56.42 -4.46
CA ASP A 181 17.65 -57.42 -4.80
C ASP A 181 17.21 -58.81 -4.31
N GLY A 182 17.56 -59.86 -5.06
CA GLY A 182 17.32 -61.22 -4.62
C GLY A 182 17.49 -62.25 -5.72
N GLU A 183 18.71 -62.37 -6.24
CA GLU A 183 19.14 -63.63 -6.88
C GLU A 183 18.90 -64.79 -5.91
N ALA A 184 18.07 -65.75 -6.32
CA ALA A 184 18.11 -67.11 -5.79
C ALA A 184 18.21 -68.04 -6.99
N GLY A 185 19.43 -68.50 -7.25
CA GLY A 185 19.68 -69.67 -8.09
C GLY A 185 19.28 -70.96 -7.38
N ASP A 186 19.01 -71.96 -8.23
CA ASP A 186 19.11 -73.42 -8.06
C ASP A 186 18.64 -74.07 -6.74
N ASP A 187 17.64 -74.96 -6.83
CA ASP A 187 17.89 -76.42 -6.71
C ASP A 187 16.60 -77.26 -6.91
N ASP A 188 16.82 -78.41 -7.56
CA ASP A 188 15.99 -79.62 -7.80
C ASP A 188 14.88 -79.64 -8.87
#